data_AF-A0A2G8SIM7-F1
#
_entry.id   AF-A0A2G8SIM7-F1
#
_cell.length_a   1.000
_cell.length_b   1.000
_cell.length_c   1.000
_cell.angle_alpha   90.00
_cell.angle_beta   90.00
_cell.angle_gamma   90.00
#
_symmetry.space_group_name_H-M   'P 1'
#
loop_
_entity.id
_entity.type
_entity.pdbx_description
1 polymer ?
#
loop_
_entity_poly.entity_id
_entity_poly.type
_entity_poly.pdbx_seq_one_letter_code
_entity_poly.pdbx_strand_id
1 'polypeptide(L)'
;MPIRVPCPGAKCNLPPFVLCPKAELRNLRGLYFSSAVDEASAVNIATVIPRAESRLAKRFPSIESVLGTGTPIHECLVTVSDDQGKPYRFFVAFREQQNLPINPALKKLLPDGDFRGEVVVMRAGARVMVVDLRGAKLALLAKRAVRASSSAR
;
A
#
# COMPACT_ATOMS: atom_id res chain seq x y z
N MET A 1 -9.33 -2.30 -29.39
CA MET A 1 -8.39 -3.19 -30.09
C MET A 1 -7.28 -3.58 -29.14
N PRO A 2 -7.04 -4.88 -28.85
CA PRO A 2 -5.97 -5.29 -27.94
C PRO A 2 -4.59 -5.16 -28.63
N ILE A 3 -3.68 -4.45 -27.98
CA ILE A 3 -2.29 -4.27 -28.44
C ILE A 3 -1.54 -5.58 -28.22
N ARG A 4 -1.12 -6.24 -29.30
CA ARG A 4 -0.20 -7.39 -29.24
C ARG A 4 1.23 -6.87 -29.27
N VAL A 5 1.98 -7.05 -28.19
CA VAL A 5 3.41 -6.76 -28.16
C VAL A 5 4.16 -8.03 -28.56
N PRO A 6 5.00 -8.02 -29.61
CA PRO A 6 5.79 -9.18 -30.00
C PRO A 6 7.06 -9.29 -29.15
N CYS A 7 7.30 -10.46 -28.56
CA CYS A 7 8.56 -10.80 -27.88
C CYS A 7 9.57 -11.40 -28.88
N PRO A 8 10.78 -10.84 -29.05
CA PRO A 8 11.77 -11.38 -29.96
C PRO A 8 12.68 -12.43 -29.29
N GLY A 9 12.68 -13.65 -29.84
CA GLY A 9 13.95 -14.33 -30.16
C GLY A 9 14.68 -15.17 -29.10
N ALA A 10 14.02 -15.79 -28.12
CA ALA A 10 14.67 -16.83 -27.29
C ALA A 10 13.86 -18.13 -27.30
N LYS A 11 14.54 -19.25 -27.58
CA LYS A 11 14.00 -20.63 -27.50
C LYS A 11 13.73 -20.97 -26.03
N CYS A 12 12.65 -20.45 -25.47
CA CYS A 12 12.13 -20.86 -24.18
C CYS A 12 11.37 -22.18 -24.37
N ASN A 13 11.89 -23.28 -23.82
CA ASN A 13 11.14 -24.54 -23.58
C ASN A 13 10.07 -24.36 -22.48
N LEU A 14 9.36 -23.23 -22.49
CA LEU A 14 8.21 -23.00 -21.64
C LEU A 14 6.97 -23.48 -22.40
N PRO A 15 6.02 -24.16 -21.73
CA PRO A 15 4.80 -24.65 -22.37
C PRO A 15 4.07 -23.50 -23.10
N PRO A 16 3.44 -23.80 -24.25
CA PRO A 16 2.88 -22.79 -25.13
C PRO A 16 1.83 -21.98 -24.38
N PHE A 17 2.12 -20.69 -24.19
CA PHE A 17 1.19 -19.66 -23.75
C PHE A 17 0.27 -20.09 -22.61
N VAL A 18 0.78 -20.05 -21.37
CA VAL A 18 -0.11 -19.80 -20.24
C VAL A 18 -0.73 -18.43 -20.50
N LEU A 19 -1.93 -18.42 -21.08
CA LEU A 19 -2.80 -17.25 -21.15
C LEU A 19 -2.74 -16.61 -19.77
N CYS A 20 -2.14 -15.43 -19.67
CA CYS A 20 -2.09 -14.67 -18.43
C CYS A 20 -3.53 -14.64 -17.90
N PRO A 21 -3.82 -15.32 -16.78
CA PRO A 21 -5.19 -15.37 -16.29
C PRO A 21 -5.61 -13.92 -16.05
N LYS A 22 -6.67 -13.48 -16.75
CA LYS A 22 -7.13 -12.09 -16.77
C LYS A 22 -7.05 -11.51 -15.36
N ALA A 23 -6.11 -10.59 -15.16
CA ALA A 23 -6.02 -9.86 -13.91
C ALA A 23 -7.17 -8.85 -13.89
N GLU A 24 -7.76 -8.66 -12.72
CA GLU A 24 -8.82 -7.69 -12.51
C GLU A 24 -8.22 -6.43 -11.90
N LEU A 25 -8.60 -5.26 -12.42
CA LEU A 25 -8.29 -4.00 -11.78
C LEU A 25 -9.40 -3.66 -10.79
N ARG A 26 -9.05 -3.45 -9.52
CA ARG A 26 -9.99 -3.07 -8.47
C ARG A 26 -9.43 -1.95 -7.61
N ASN A 27 -10.30 -1.06 -7.17
CA ASN A 27 -9.95 -0.05 -6.18
C ASN A 27 -10.12 -0.64 -4.78
N LEU A 28 -9.02 -0.70 -4.03
CA LEU A 28 -9.03 -1.09 -2.62
C LEU A 28 -8.91 0.16 -1.75
N ARG A 29 -9.68 0.24 -0.67
CA ARG A 29 -9.64 1.37 0.25
C ARG A 29 -8.38 1.31 1.12
N GLY A 30 -7.73 2.45 1.29
CA GLY A 30 -6.66 2.68 2.24
C GLY A 30 -6.89 3.96 3.05
N LEU A 31 -5.93 4.28 3.93
CA LEU A 31 -5.82 5.58 4.58
C LEU A 31 -4.64 6.35 4.00
N TYR A 32 -4.83 7.65 3.84
CA TYR A 32 -3.84 8.56 3.32
C TYR A 32 -3.61 9.72 4.30
N PHE A 33 -2.35 9.92 4.67
CA PHE A 33 -1.88 11.01 5.50
C PHE A 33 -1.14 11.99 4.59
N SER A 34 -1.85 12.99 4.08
CA SER A 34 -1.24 14.05 3.28
C SER A 34 -0.65 15.13 4.17
N SER A 35 0.39 15.81 3.69
CA SER A 35 0.92 17.01 4.35
C SER A 35 -0.01 18.22 4.24
N ALA A 36 -1.04 18.16 3.39
CA ALA A 36 -1.96 19.27 3.14
C ALA A 36 -3.18 19.30 4.07
N VAL A 37 -3.51 18.19 4.73
CA VAL A 37 -4.68 18.07 5.61
C VAL A 37 -4.30 17.56 6.98
N ASP A 38 -5.04 17.98 8.00
CA ASP A 38 -4.77 17.68 9.40
C ASP A 38 -5.33 16.32 9.85
N GLU A 39 -6.08 15.63 8.99
CA GLU A 39 -6.62 14.31 9.25
C GLU A 39 -6.33 13.31 8.13
N ALA A 40 -6.24 12.05 8.52
CA ALA A 40 -6.13 10.96 7.55
C ALA A 40 -7.42 10.81 6.75
N SER A 41 -7.31 10.80 5.44
CA SER A 41 -8.45 10.62 4.53
C SER A 41 -8.51 9.19 4.00
N ALA A 42 -9.71 8.72 3.66
CA ALA A 42 -9.86 7.48 2.94
C ALA A 42 -9.52 7.69 1.46
N VAL A 43 -8.71 6.80 0.90
CA VAL A 43 -8.32 6.84 -0.51
C VAL A 43 -8.60 5.51 -1.20
N ASN A 44 -8.90 5.55 -2.48
CA ASN A 44 -9.04 4.38 -3.35
C ASN A 44 -7.74 4.14 -4.11
N ILE A 45 -7.13 2.98 -3.91
CA ILE A 45 -5.85 2.62 -4.52
C ILE A 45 -6.12 1.58 -5.60
N ALA A 46 -5.80 1.93 -6.85
CA ALA A 46 -5.90 1.03 -7.97
C ALA A 46 -5.00 -0.19 -7.71
N THR A 47 -5.57 -1.38 -7.74
CA THR A 47 -4.86 -2.62 -7.41
C THR A 47 -5.12 -3.64 -8.50
N VAL A 48 -4.05 -4.15 -9.11
CA VAL A 48 -4.12 -5.31 -9.99
C VAL A 48 -4.26 -6.54 -9.13
N ILE A 49 -5.33 -7.30 -9.31
CA ILE A 49 -5.62 -8.52 -8.57
C ILE A 49 -5.53 -9.70 -9.54
N PRO A 50 -4.57 -10.61 -9.36
CA PRO A 50 -4.50 -11.81 -10.19
C PRO A 50 -5.70 -12.72 -9.88
N ARG A 51 -6.18 -13.46 -10.88
CA ARG A 51 -7.26 -14.44 -10.69
C ARG A 51 -6.94 -15.50 -9.63
N ALA A 52 -5.67 -15.91 -9.57
CA ALA A 52 -5.15 -16.84 -8.58
C ALA A 52 -3.86 -16.28 -7.99
N GLU A 53 -3.84 -16.11 -6.68
CA GLU A 53 -2.68 -15.65 -5.92
C GLU A 53 -1.62 -16.75 -5.87
N SER A 54 -0.38 -16.41 -6.15
CA SER A 54 0.76 -17.30 -6.03
C SER A 54 2.01 -16.51 -5.62
N ARG A 55 3.12 -17.21 -5.39
CA ARG A 55 4.40 -16.54 -5.14
C ARG A 55 4.84 -15.64 -6.30
N LEU A 56 4.48 -16.01 -7.53
CA LEU A 56 4.85 -15.31 -8.77
C LEU A 56 3.78 -14.31 -9.24
N ALA A 57 2.55 -14.43 -8.74
CA ALA A 57 1.44 -13.56 -9.09
C ALA A 57 0.76 -13.07 -7.81
N LYS A 58 1.16 -11.89 -7.34
CA LYS A 58 0.60 -11.22 -6.16
C LYS A 58 -0.20 -10.00 -6.59
N ARG A 59 -1.07 -9.52 -5.71
CA ARG A 59 -1.68 -8.18 -5.88
C ARG A 59 -0.60 -7.12 -5.97
N PHE A 60 -0.84 -6.15 -6.84
CA PHE A 60 0.05 -5.02 -7.03
C PHE A 60 -0.76 -3.74 -6.86
N PRO A 61 -0.71 -3.10 -5.67
CA PRO A 61 -1.31 -1.79 -5.46
C PRO A 61 -0.45 -0.71 -6.13
N SER A 62 -1.06 0.15 -6.95
CA SER A 62 -0.38 1.29 -7.58
C SER A 62 -0.27 2.45 -6.60
N ILE A 63 0.63 2.34 -5.62
CA ILE A 63 0.83 3.34 -4.57
C ILE A 63 1.25 4.70 -5.16
N GLU A 64 1.98 4.67 -6.26
CA GLU A 64 2.42 5.81 -7.06
C GLU A 64 1.25 6.65 -7.57
N SER A 65 0.05 6.07 -7.72
CA SER A 65 -1.13 6.85 -8.11
C SER A 65 -1.62 7.77 -6.99
N VAL A 66 -1.17 7.55 -5.75
CA VAL A 66 -1.49 8.38 -4.57
C VAL A 66 -0.28 9.19 -4.15
N LEU A 67 0.88 8.55 -4.01
CA LEU A 67 2.13 9.18 -3.56
C LEU A 67 2.93 9.82 -4.70
N GLY A 68 2.51 9.72 -5.97
CA GLY A 68 3.31 10.17 -7.11
C GLY A 68 4.61 9.39 -7.28
N THR A 69 5.41 9.77 -8.28
CA THR A 69 6.65 9.08 -8.67
C THR A 69 7.91 9.92 -8.52
N GLY A 70 7.78 11.16 -8.04
CA GLY A 70 8.89 12.13 -8.01
C GLY A 70 9.99 11.83 -6.98
N THR A 71 9.73 10.96 -6.00
CA THR A 71 10.69 10.58 -4.95
C THR A 71 10.54 9.10 -4.60
N PRO A 72 11.60 8.45 -4.07
CA PRO A 72 11.53 7.06 -3.64
C PRO A 72 10.37 6.80 -2.68
N ILE A 73 9.65 5.72 -2.92
CA ILE A 73 8.63 5.19 -2.01
C ILE A 73 9.26 4.07 -1.20
N HIS A 74 9.15 4.17 0.12
CA HIS A 74 9.56 3.13 1.04
C HIS A 74 8.34 2.32 1.47
N GLU A 75 8.50 1.01 1.54
CA GLU A 75 7.42 0.09 1.87
C GLU A 75 7.80 -0.78 3.07
N CYS A 76 6.86 -0.99 3.99
CA CYS A 76 7.04 -1.93 5.08
C CYS A 76 5.72 -2.63 5.48
N LEU A 77 5.85 -3.78 6.14
CA LEU A 77 4.72 -4.51 6.71
C LEU A 77 4.78 -4.40 8.22
N VAL A 78 3.71 -3.88 8.82
CA VAL A 78 3.60 -3.67 10.26
C VAL A 78 2.52 -4.59 10.81
N THR A 79 2.79 -5.23 11.94
CA THR A 79 1.79 -5.99 12.69
C THR A 79 1.42 -5.23 13.95
N VAL A 80 0.13 -5.00 14.17
CA VAL A 80 -0.40 -4.41 15.40
C VAL A 80 -1.47 -5.33 15.97
N SER A 81 -1.55 -5.42 17.28
CA SER A 81 -2.62 -6.16 17.94
C SER A 81 -3.77 -5.22 18.33
N ASP A 82 -5.00 -5.71 18.25
CA ASP A 82 -6.13 -5.03 18.89
C ASP A 82 -6.13 -5.23 20.41
N ASP A 83 -7.11 -4.64 21.09
CA ASP A 83 -7.18 -4.67 22.56
C ASP A 83 -7.49 -6.09 23.10
N GLN A 84 -7.84 -7.04 22.23
CA GLN A 84 -8.00 -8.47 22.56
C GLN A 84 -6.75 -9.30 22.21
N GLY A 85 -5.64 -8.64 21.83
CA GLY A 85 -4.40 -9.31 21.44
C GLY A 85 -4.44 -9.92 20.03
N LYS A 86 -5.51 -9.73 19.25
CA LYS A 86 -5.61 -10.29 17.90
C LYS A 86 -4.72 -9.50 16.94
N PRO A 87 -3.81 -10.16 16.19
CA PRO A 87 -2.89 -9.46 15.30
C PRO A 87 -3.58 -9.05 13.98
N TYR A 88 -3.23 -7.86 13.50
CA TYR A 88 -3.61 -7.29 12.22
C TYR A 88 -2.37 -6.78 11.51
N ARG A 89 -2.25 -7.12 10.22
CA ARG A 89 -1.12 -6.71 9.38
C ARG A 89 -1.54 -5.55 8.49
N PHE A 90 -0.64 -4.58 8.34
CA PHE A 90 -0.82 -3.40 7.51
C PHE A 90 0.38 -3.24 6.60
N PHE A 91 0.10 -2.92 5.34
CA PHE A 91 1.09 -2.48 4.37
C PHE A 91 1.16 -0.95 4.45
N VAL A 92 2.33 -0.44 4.81
CA VAL A 92 2.59 0.99 4.97
C VAL A 92 3.58 1.39 3.90
N ALA A 93 3.19 2.35 3.08
CA ALA A 93 4.06 2.95 2.10
C ALA A 93 4.19 4.44 2.38
N PHE A 94 5.39 4.99 2.29
CA PHE A 94 5.62 6.40 2.55
C PHE A 94 6.68 6.98 1.64
N ARG A 95 6.59 8.29 1.42
CA ARG A 95 7.64 9.09 0.81
C ARG A 95 8.03 10.22 1.74
N GLU A 96 9.31 10.57 1.75
CA GLU A 96 9.84 11.68 2.52
C GLU A 96 10.38 12.75 1.56
N GLN A 97 10.04 14.00 1.81
CA GLN A 97 10.34 15.13 0.96
C GLN A 97 10.68 16.34 1.83
N GLN A 98 11.93 16.77 1.82
CA GLN A 98 12.41 17.86 2.69
C GLN A 98 11.73 19.20 2.41
N ASN A 99 11.26 19.41 1.18
CA ASN A 99 10.55 20.61 0.74
C ASN A 99 9.06 20.62 1.14
N LEU A 100 8.51 19.52 1.66
CA LEU A 100 7.15 19.50 2.20
C LEU A 100 7.11 20.06 3.62
N PRO A 101 5.97 20.65 4.04
CA PRO A 101 5.75 20.99 5.43
C PRO A 101 5.68 19.72 6.29
N ILE A 102 5.85 19.88 7.60
CA ILE A 102 5.61 18.80 8.57
C ILE A 102 4.17 18.34 8.38
N ASN A 103 3.98 17.03 8.25
CA ASN A 103 2.66 16.47 7.99
C ASN A 103 1.78 16.60 9.24
N PRO A 104 0.72 17.44 9.22
CA PRO A 104 -0.06 17.72 10.43
C PRO A 104 -0.90 16.52 10.88
N ALA A 105 -1.37 15.70 9.93
CA ALA A 105 -2.07 14.45 10.27
C ALA A 105 -1.17 13.45 11.00
N LEU A 106 0.12 13.39 10.64
CA LEU A 106 1.10 12.56 11.33
C LEU A 106 1.56 13.18 12.64
N LYS A 107 1.67 14.51 12.74
CA LYS A 107 2.03 15.20 13.99
C LYS A 107 1.04 14.90 15.12
N LYS A 108 -0.26 14.75 14.80
CA LYS A 108 -1.28 14.28 15.77
C LYS A 108 -1.03 12.86 16.28
N LEU A 109 -0.42 11.99 15.46
CA LEU A 109 -0.09 10.60 15.84
C LEU A 109 1.28 10.47 16.50
N LEU A 110 2.21 11.34 16.12
CA LEU A 110 3.61 11.37 16.50
C LEU A 110 3.98 12.80 16.92
N PRO A 111 3.60 13.24 18.14
CA PRO A 111 3.83 14.61 18.58
C PRO A 111 5.30 15.03 18.53
N ASP A 112 6.21 14.09 18.83
CA ASP A 112 7.65 14.32 18.87
C ASP A 112 8.31 14.19 17.48
N GLY A 113 7.58 13.72 16.47
CA GLY A 113 8.10 13.50 15.12
C GLY A 113 7.94 14.72 14.23
N ASP A 114 8.97 15.04 13.43
CA ASP A 114 8.95 16.10 12.42
C ASP A 114 8.93 15.53 10.99
N PHE A 115 8.15 14.47 10.80
CA PHE A 115 8.07 13.79 9.51
C PHE A 115 7.51 14.70 8.41
N ARG A 116 8.33 14.94 7.37
CA ARG A 116 8.00 15.76 6.19
C ARG A 116 7.78 14.84 5.00
N GLY A 117 6.54 14.47 4.77
CA GLY A 117 6.22 13.48 3.77
C GLY A 117 4.77 13.04 3.82
N GLU A 118 4.48 11.98 3.09
CA GLU A 118 3.14 11.45 2.97
C GLU A 118 3.14 9.94 3.14
N VAL A 119 2.06 9.42 3.73
CA VAL A 119 1.95 8.01 4.10
C VAL A 119 0.63 7.45 3.58
N VAL A 120 0.69 6.28 2.96
CA VAL A 120 -0.46 5.46 2.59
C VAL A 120 -0.43 4.18 3.41
N VAL A 121 -1.59 3.78 3.94
CA VAL A 121 -1.75 2.55 4.70
C VAL A 121 -2.87 1.72 4.09
N MET A 122 -2.55 0.47 3.79
CA MET A 122 -3.51 -0.55 3.36
C MET A 122 -3.53 -1.69 4.36
N ARG A 123 -4.64 -2.41 4.44
CA ARG A 123 -4.69 -3.65 5.24
C ARG A 123 -4.00 -4.75 4.47
N ALA A 124 -3.13 -5.51 5.12
CA ALA A 124 -2.57 -6.74 4.55
C ALA A 124 -3.48 -7.93 4.87
N GLY A 125 -3.64 -8.83 3.89
CA GLY A 125 -4.39 -10.06 4.07
C GLY A 125 -3.54 -11.14 4.74
N ALA A 126 -4.19 -12.20 5.23
CA ALA A 126 -3.47 -13.35 5.79
C ALA A 126 -2.61 -14.08 4.74
N ARG A 127 -3.09 -14.13 3.49
CA ARG A 127 -2.44 -14.83 2.36
C ARG A 127 -2.21 -13.96 1.13
N VAL A 128 -2.58 -12.68 1.19
CA VAL A 128 -2.50 -11.74 0.06
C VAL A 128 -1.88 -10.43 0.52
N MET A 129 -1.19 -9.73 -0.38
CA MET A 129 -0.42 -8.54 -0.04
C MET A 129 -1.28 -7.42 0.55
N VAL A 130 -2.40 -7.10 -0.10
CA VAL A 130 -3.33 -6.04 0.34
C VAL A 130 -4.79 -6.44 0.18
N VAL A 131 -5.63 -5.95 1.09
CA VAL A 131 -7.09 -6.07 1.09
C VAL A 131 -7.72 -4.73 1.45
N ASP A 132 -9.02 -4.64 1.23
CA ASP A 132 -9.81 -3.44 1.52
C ASP A 132 -9.79 -3.09 3.02
N LEU A 133 -9.47 -1.83 3.34
CA LEU A 133 -9.49 -1.29 4.70
C LEU A 133 -10.90 -0.73 5.00
N ARG A 134 -11.76 -1.57 5.59
CA ARG A 134 -13.15 -1.19 5.93
C ARG A 134 -13.39 -1.09 7.43
N GLY A 135 -14.08 -0.02 7.85
CA GLY A 135 -14.58 0.14 9.21
C GLY A 135 -13.66 0.92 10.15
N ALA A 136 -14.28 1.63 11.10
CA ALA A 136 -13.61 2.55 12.02
C ALA A 136 -12.55 1.87 12.90
N LYS A 137 -12.84 0.65 13.41
CA LYS A 137 -11.87 -0.13 14.20
C LYS A 137 -10.58 -0.39 13.41
N LEU A 138 -10.69 -0.79 12.14
CA LEU A 138 -9.52 -1.05 11.31
C LEU A 138 -8.77 0.23 10.94
N ALA A 139 -9.48 1.34 10.74
CA ALA A 139 -8.86 2.65 10.53
C ALA A 139 -8.06 3.11 11.76
N LEU A 140 -8.56 2.87 12.98
CA LEU A 140 -7.82 3.15 14.21
C LEU A 140 -6.55 2.30 14.33
N LEU A 141 -6.64 1.00 14.04
CA LEU A 141 -5.47 0.11 14.04
C LEU A 141 -4.45 0.49 12.96
N ALA A 142 -4.91 0.94 11.79
CA ALA A 142 -4.03 1.45 10.74
C ALA A 142 -3.25 2.71 11.22
N LYS A 143 -3.88 3.63 11.95
CA LYS A 143 -3.19 4.76 12.60
C LYS A 143 -2.13 4.27 13.61
N ARG A 144 -2.45 3.24 14.42
CA ARG A 144 -1.46 2.61 15.33
C ARG A 144 -0.28 1.99 14.55
N ALA A 145 -0.53 1.41 13.39
CA ALA A 145 0.51 0.83 12.55
C ALA A 145 1.50 1.88 12.01
N VAL A 146 1.02 3.07 11.64
CA VAL A 146 1.88 4.20 11.24
C VAL A 146 2.76 4.65 12.41
N ARG A 147 2.20 4.69 13.62
CA ARG A 147 3.00 5.00 14.81
C ARG A 147 4.11 3.96 15.02
N ALA A 148 3.78 2.68 14.91
CA ALA A 148 4.76 1.61 15.08
C ALA A 148 5.85 1.58 13.98
N SER A 149 5.54 1.95 12.73
CA SER A 149 6.57 2.02 11.67
C SER A 149 7.56 3.16 11.85
N SER A 150 7.20 4.22 12.57
CA SER A 150 8.10 5.34 12.85
C SER A 150 9.15 5.00 13.92
N SER A 151 8.84 4.10 14.86
CA SER A 151 9.77 3.70 15.93
C SER A 151 10.85 2.70 15.47
N ALA A 152 10.75 2.19 14.24
CA ALA A 152 11.72 1.26 13.67
C ALA A 152 12.86 1.96 12.90
N ARG A 153 12.85 3.30 12.87
CA ARG A 153 13.91 4.14 12.31
C ARG A 153 14.70 4.78 13.45
#